data_AF-A0A2E5U440-F1
#
_entry.id   AF-A0A2E5U440-F1
#
_cell.length_a   1.000
_cell.length_b   1.000
_cell.length_c   1.000
_cell.angle_alpha   90.00
_cell.angle_beta   90.00
_cell.angle_gamma   90.00
#
_symmetry.space_group_name_H-M   'P 1'
#
loop_
_entity.id
_entity.type
_entity.pdbx_description
1 polymer ?
#
loop_
_entity_poly.entity_id
_entity_poly.type
_entity_poly.pdbx_seq_one_letter_code
_entity_poly.pdbx_strand_id
1 'polypeptide(L)'
;MLDSESKDPNIALALSLLPLLNAPNSDELAYISSFGQIYNEKPFKAFILSALKAYWLIDYEKSKKNNKIKDRNRSLWWLFGLTLYGSIDAYVDAHLDKFPNEKVFKNKINEQQGE
;
A
#
# COMPACT_ATOMS: atom_id res chain seq x y z
N MET A 1 18.07 12.34 -18.01
CA MET A 1 18.09 11.19 -17.09
C MET A 1 17.41 11.69 -15.83
N LEU A 2 16.13 11.40 -15.65
CA LEU A 2 15.38 11.89 -14.49
C LEU A 2 16.00 11.23 -13.26
N ASP A 3 16.56 12.03 -12.35
CA ASP A 3 16.81 11.59 -10.98
C ASP A 3 15.54 10.92 -10.50
N SER A 4 15.62 9.62 -10.16
CA SER A 4 14.53 8.97 -9.43
C SER A 4 14.47 9.65 -8.07
N GLU A 5 13.66 10.70 -7.96
CA GLU A 5 13.41 11.41 -6.72
C GLU A 5 13.06 10.35 -5.67
N SER A 6 13.89 10.24 -4.65
CA SER A 6 13.77 9.17 -3.66
C SER A 6 12.41 9.29 -2.97
N LYS A 7 11.62 8.21 -2.99
CA LYS A 7 10.27 8.22 -2.41
C LYS A 7 10.31 8.50 -0.91
N ASP A 8 9.42 9.35 -0.43
CA ASP A 8 9.31 9.69 1.00
C ASP A 8 8.44 8.63 1.73
N PRO A 9 8.99 7.91 2.73
CA PRO A 9 8.23 6.94 3.51
C PRO A 9 7.02 7.53 4.23
N ASN A 10 7.10 8.79 4.66
CA ASN A 10 6.00 9.44 5.37
C ASN A 10 4.81 9.72 4.44
N ILE A 11 5.09 10.06 3.17
CA ILE A 11 4.06 10.23 2.15
C ILE A 11 3.41 8.87 1.83
N ALA A 12 4.21 7.81 1.66
CA ALA A 12 3.71 6.45 1.42
C ALA A 12 2.79 5.96 2.55
N LEU A 13 3.17 6.24 3.80
CA LEU A 13 2.37 5.93 4.98
C LEU A 13 1.08 6.76 5.02
N ALA A 14 1.16 8.08 4.82
CA ALA A 14 -0.01 8.96 4.81
C ALA A 14 -1.03 8.54 3.73
N LEU A 15 -0.56 8.23 2.52
CA LEU A 15 -1.40 7.74 1.43
C LEU A 15 -2.07 6.40 1.76
N SER A 16 -1.36 5.49 2.41
CA SER A 16 -1.91 4.19 2.79
C SER A 16 -2.95 4.26 3.90
N LEU A 17 -2.88 5.29 4.75
CA LEU A 17 -3.81 5.52 5.86
C LEU A 17 -5.02 6.38 5.49
N LEU A 18 -5.09 6.92 4.26
CA LEU A 18 -6.26 7.65 3.75
C LEU A 18 -7.60 6.95 4.01
N PRO A 19 -7.75 5.61 3.83
CA PRO A 19 -8.98 4.90 4.14
C PRO A 19 -9.45 5.03 5.61
N LEU A 20 -8.51 5.20 6.54
CA LEU A 20 -8.79 5.32 7.98
C LEU A 20 -9.10 6.76 8.39
N LEU A 21 -8.42 7.73 7.76
CA LEU A 21 -8.62 9.15 8.02
C LEU A 21 -9.91 9.67 7.39
N ASN A 22 -10.33 9.06 6.28
CA ASN A 22 -11.53 9.42 5.54
C ASN A 22 -12.61 8.35 5.75
N ALA A 23 -13.24 8.35 6.93
CA ALA A 23 -14.44 7.54 7.23
C ALA A 23 -15.62 7.97 6.33
N PRO A 24 -16.57 7.06 6.02
CA PRO A 24 -16.98 6.74 4.67
C PRO A 24 -17.80 7.87 4.02
N ASN A 25 -17.15 8.65 3.15
CA ASN A 25 -17.84 9.06 1.94
C ASN A 25 -18.01 7.80 1.07
N SER A 26 -19.08 7.71 0.28
CA SER A 26 -19.49 6.54 -0.53
C SER A 26 -18.46 6.04 -1.56
N ASP A 27 -17.25 6.59 -1.56
CA ASP A 27 -16.18 6.27 -2.46
C ASP A 27 -15.48 4.99 -1.97
N GLU A 28 -16.17 3.85 -2.11
CA GLU A 28 -15.66 2.50 -1.80
C GLU A 28 -14.27 2.25 -2.44
N LEU A 29 -14.01 2.92 -3.56
CA LEU A 29 -12.71 2.95 -4.26
C LEU A 29 -11.56 3.43 -3.38
N ALA A 30 -11.76 4.43 -2.53
CA ALA A 30 -10.72 4.92 -1.63
C ALA A 30 -10.37 3.87 -0.57
N TYR A 31 -11.35 3.07 -0.13
CA TYR A 31 -11.15 2.07 0.91
C TYR A 31 -10.39 0.83 0.41
N ILE A 32 -10.64 0.45 -0.84
CA ILE A 32 -9.97 -0.70 -1.46
C ILE A 32 -8.61 -0.32 -2.05
N SER A 33 -8.42 0.91 -2.52
CA SER A 33 -7.19 1.31 -3.21
C SER A 33 -6.00 1.41 -2.26
N SER A 34 -4.91 0.72 -2.61
CA SER A 34 -3.67 0.72 -1.83
C SER A 34 -2.71 1.82 -2.30
N PHE A 35 -3.06 3.09 -2.03
CA PHE A 35 -2.37 4.27 -2.58
C PHE A 35 -0.87 4.34 -2.25
N GLY A 36 -0.41 3.93 -1.07
CA GLY A 36 1.03 3.92 -0.79
C GLY A 36 1.82 2.90 -1.62
N GLN A 37 1.20 1.78 -1.99
CA GLN A 37 1.82 0.79 -2.88
C GLN A 37 1.86 1.28 -4.34
N ILE A 38 0.87 2.08 -4.74
CA ILE A 38 0.86 2.76 -6.03
C ILE A 38 1.97 3.82 -6.07
N TYR A 39 2.09 4.63 -5.01
CA TYR A 39 3.18 5.60 -4.85
C TYR A 39 4.56 4.94 -4.94
N ASN A 40 4.70 3.73 -4.39
CA ASN A 40 5.93 2.94 -4.46
C ASN A 40 6.18 2.24 -5.80
N GLU A 41 5.33 2.43 -6.80
CA GLU A 41 5.40 1.75 -8.10
C GLU A 41 5.37 0.22 -7.97
N LYS A 42 4.58 -0.29 -7.00
CA LYS A 42 4.35 -1.72 -6.78
C LYS A 42 2.91 -2.10 -7.16
N PRO A 43 2.52 -2.04 -8.44
CA PRO A 43 1.13 -2.26 -8.87
C PRO A 43 0.63 -3.67 -8.57
N PHE A 44 1.50 -4.68 -8.59
CA PHE A 44 1.11 -6.05 -8.26
C PHE A 44 0.77 -6.23 -6.77
N LYS A 45 1.59 -5.66 -5.87
CA LYS A 45 1.29 -5.63 -4.43
C LYS A 45 0.00 -4.85 -4.16
N ALA A 46 -0.15 -3.70 -4.81
CA ALA A 46 -1.35 -2.89 -4.71
C ALA A 46 -2.59 -3.69 -5.15
N PHE A 47 -2.52 -4.40 -6.27
CA PHE A 47 -3.63 -5.24 -6.76
C PHE A 47 -4.03 -6.33 -5.77
N ILE A 48 -3.07 -7.10 -5.24
CA ILE A 48 -3.34 -8.16 -4.25
C ILE A 48 -4.00 -7.59 -3.00
N LEU A 49 -3.44 -6.50 -2.44
CA LEU A 49 -3.99 -5.87 -1.24
C LEU A 49 -5.38 -5.31 -1.49
N SER A 50 -5.61 -4.67 -2.64
CA SER A 50 -6.92 -4.15 -3.02
C SER A 50 -7.95 -5.28 -3.19
N ALA A 51 -7.58 -6.42 -3.78
CA ALA A 51 -8.46 -7.58 -3.93
C ALA A 51 -8.85 -8.18 -2.56
N LEU A 52 -7.88 -8.32 -1.64
CA LEU A 52 -8.13 -8.80 -0.27
C LEU A 52 -9.03 -7.84 0.51
N LYS A 53 -8.78 -6.54 0.43
CA LYS A 53 -9.63 -5.52 1.04
C LYS A 53 -11.05 -5.55 0.46
N ALA A 54 -11.18 -5.64 -0.86
CA ALA A 54 -12.49 -5.75 -1.53
C ALA A 54 -13.27 -6.97 -1.05
N TYR A 55 -12.63 -8.13 -0.90
CA TYR A 55 -13.28 -9.34 -0.36
C TYR A 55 -13.88 -9.10 1.04
N TRP A 56 -13.09 -8.55 1.96
CA TRP A 56 -13.57 -8.28 3.32
C TRP A 56 -14.61 -7.15 3.38
N LEU A 57 -14.55 -6.18 2.47
CA LEU A 57 -15.57 -5.14 2.33
C LEU A 57 -16.91 -5.72 1.86
N ILE A 58 -16.88 -6.61 0.86
CA ILE A 58 -18.08 -7.33 0.39
C ILE A 58 -18.68 -8.17 1.52
N ASP A 59 -17.84 -8.87 2.29
CA ASP A 59 -18.30 -9.67 3.43
C ASP A 59 -18.86 -8.81 4.57
N TYR A 60 -18.24 -7.64 4.82
CA TYR A 60 -18.77 -6.65 5.77
C TYR A 60 -20.16 -6.15 5.36
N GLU A 61 -20.34 -5.74 4.10
CA GLU A 61 -21.63 -5.26 3.58
C GLU A 61 -22.69 -6.37 3.58
N LYS A 62 -22.31 -7.61 3.23
CA LYS A 62 -23.21 -8.76 3.34
C LYS A 62 -23.63 -9.03 4.79
N SER A 63 -22.70 -8.92 5.73
CA SER A 63 -22.97 -9.14 7.15
C SER A 63 -23.79 -8.00 7.78
N LYS A 64 -23.61 -6.77 7.28
CA LYS A 64 -24.43 -5.59 7.60
C LYS A 64 -25.87 -5.78 7.17
N LYS A 65 -26.11 -6.20 5.92
CA LYS A 65 -27.46 -6.48 5.40
C LYS A 65 -28.18 -7.60 6.18
N ASN A 66 -27.44 -8.61 6.62
CA ASN A 66 -27.99 -9.76 7.36
C ASN A 66 -28.04 -9.56 8.89
N ASN A 67 -27.74 -8.36 9.40
CA ASN A 67 -27.65 -8.07 10.85
C ASN A 67 -26.74 -9.01 11.66
N LYS A 68 -25.72 -9.60 11.02
CA LYS A 68 -24.75 -10.50 11.67
C LYS A 68 -23.62 -9.70 12.30
N ILE A 69 -23.83 -9.24 13.54
CA ILE A 69 -22.89 -8.35 14.26
C ILE A 69 -21.50 -8.99 14.42
N LYS A 70 -21.44 -10.28 14.73
CA LYS A 70 -20.17 -11.02 14.90
C LYS A 70 -19.32 -10.97 13.62
N ASP A 71 -19.96 -11.24 12.48
CA ASP A 71 -19.28 -11.33 11.19
C ASP A 71 -18.85 -9.93 10.72
N ARG A 72 -19.68 -8.91 10.93
CA ARG A 72 -19.29 -7.50 10.68
C ARG A 72 -18.03 -7.10 11.45
N ASN A 73 -17.97 -7.42 12.75
CA ASN A 73 -16.82 -7.07 13.58
C ASN A 73 -15.56 -7.79 13.10
N ARG A 74 -15.68 -9.08 12.74
CA ARG A 74 -14.58 -9.84 12.15
C ARG A 74 -14.07 -9.17 10.86
N SER A 75 -14.97 -8.81 9.96
CA SER A 75 -14.60 -8.22 8.66
C SER A 75 -14.01 -6.82 8.81
N LEU A 76 -14.49 -6.02 9.78
CA LEU A 76 -13.85 -4.76 10.16
C LEU A 76 -12.42 -4.97 10.67
N TRP A 77 -12.19 -5.96 11.52
CA TRP A 77 -10.84 -6.26 12.02
C TRP A 77 -9.89 -6.71 10.91
N TRP A 78 -10.38 -7.48 9.93
CA TRP A 78 -9.60 -7.83 8.75
C TRP A 78 -9.28 -6.61 7.87
N LEU A 79 -10.25 -5.73 7.63
CA LEU A 79 -10.02 -4.49 6.89
C LEU A 79 -9.01 -3.58 7.60
N PHE A 80 -9.13 -3.45 8.92
CA PHE A 80 -8.20 -2.68 9.74
C PHE A 80 -6.78 -3.27 9.69
N GLY A 81 -6.64 -4.57 9.91
CA GLY A 81 -5.36 -5.27 9.86
C GLY A 81 -4.69 -5.20 8.49
N LEU A 82 -5.44 -5.39 7.40
CA LEU A 82 -4.92 -5.28 6.03
C LEU A 82 -4.49 -3.85 5.69
N THR A 83 -5.17 -2.84 6.22
CA THR A 83 -4.81 -1.43 6.01
C THR A 83 -3.53 -1.09 6.73
N LEU A 84 -3.37 -1.50 7.99
CA LEU A 84 -2.11 -1.32 8.73
C LEU A 84 -0.96 -2.10 8.08
N TYR A 85 -1.18 -3.36 7.71
CA TYR A 85 -0.18 -4.18 7.03
C TYR A 85 0.29 -3.52 5.73
N GLY A 86 -0.65 -3.10 4.87
CA GLY A 86 -0.30 -2.42 3.62
C GLY A 86 0.42 -1.09 3.83
N SER A 87 0.08 -0.36 4.90
CA SER A 87 0.74 0.90 5.27
C SER A 87 2.18 0.69 5.72
N ILE A 88 2.43 -0.33 6.55
CA ILE A 88 3.77 -0.67 7.01
C ILE A 88 4.62 -1.20 5.85
N ASP A 89 4.07 -2.09 5.01
CA ASP A 89 4.77 -2.60 3.83
C ASP A 89 5.13 -1.47 2.86
N ALA A 90 4.22 -0.50 2.65
CA ALA A 90 4.48 0.67 1.82
C ALA A 90 5.53 1.61 2.44
N TYR A 91 5.50 1.81 3.76
CA TYR A 91 6.52 2.60 4.44
C TYR A 91 7.92 1.98 4.27
N VAL A 92 8.02 0.66 4.46
CA VAL A 92 9.29 -0.07 4.31
C VAL A 92 9.76 -0.04 2.85
N ASP A 93 8.89 -0.30 1.88
CA ASP A 93 9.26 -0.25 0.45
C ASP A 93 9.79 1.13 0.04
N ALA A 94 9.17 2.22 0.50
CA ALA A 94 9.63 3.58 0.25
C ALA A 94 10.98 3.87 0.94
N HIS A 95 11.18 3.33 2.15
CA HIS A 95 12.44 3.48 2.87
C HIS A 95 13.58 2.73 2.17
N LEU A 96 13.28 1.55 1.63
CA LEU A 96 14.26 0.73 0.92
C LEU A 96 14.66 1.28 -0.45
N ASP A 97 13.79 2.06 -1.09
CA ASP A 97 14.07 2.72 -2.38
C ASP A 97 15.25 3.72 -2.30
N LYS A 98 15.58 4.18 -1.08
CA LYS A 98 16.70 5.11 -0.82
C LYS A 98 18.07 4.44 -0.87
N PHE A 99 18.14 3.11 -0.79
CA PHE A 99 19.42 2.41 -0.86
C PHE A 99 19.88 2.31 -2.32
N PRO A 100 21.16 2.62 -2.61
CA PRO A 100 21.68 2.51 -3.95
C PRO A 100 21.53 1.07 -4.43
N ASN A 101 20.77 0.87 -5.50
CA ASN A 101 20.67 -0.42 -6.15
C ASN A 101 22.08 -0.89 -6.51
N GLU A 102 22.43 -2.11 -6.14
CA GLU A 102 23.68 -2.80 -6.48
C GLU A 102 24.06 -2.67 -7.97
N LYS A 103 23.07 -2.51 -8.85
CA LYS A 103 23.23 -2.25 -10.29
C LYS A 103 23.85 -0.88 -10.59
N VAL A 104 23.47 0.17 -9.85
CA VAL A 104 24.09 1.51 -9.93
C VAL A 104 25.53 1.45 -9.43
N PHE A 105 25.77 0.69 -8.36
CA PHE A 105 27.12 0.52 -7.81
C PHE A 105 28.04 -0.21 -8.79
N LYS A 106 27.57 -1.31 -9.39
CA LYS A 106 28.34 -2.05 -10.42
C LYS A 106 28.60 -1.22 -11.69
N ASN A 107 27.63 -0.43 -12.15
CA ASN A 107 27.83 0.44 -13.30
C ASN A 107 28.87 1.54 -13.03
N LYS A 108 28.84 2.17 -11.85
CA LYS A 108 29.88 3.16 -11.46
C LYS A 108 31.26 2.53 -11.39
N ILE A 109 31.41 1.29 -10.90
CA ILE A 109 32.71 0.62 -10.85
C ILE A 109 33.23 0.30 -12.26
N ASN A 110 32.36 -0.16 -13.15
CA ASN A 110 32.75 -0.48 -14.53
C ASN A 110 33.12 0.77 -15.34
N GLU A 111 32.47 1.92 -15.11
CA GLU A 111 32.87 3.20 -15.70
C GLU A 111 34.22 3.70 -15.17
N GLN A 112 34.56 3.41 -13.92
CA GLN A 112 35.85 3.79 -13.29
C GLN A 112 37.02 2.87 -13.68
N GLN A 113 36.74 1.69 -14.25
CA GLN A 113 37.75 0.71 -14.67
C GLN A 113 37.92 0.65 -16.20
N GLY A 114 37.24 1.53 -16.94
CA GLY A 114 37.23 1.60 -18.40
C GLY A 114 38.08 2.72 -19.03
N GLU A 115 38.97 3.37 -18.26
CA GLU A 115 40.04 4.25 -18.78
C GLU A 115 41.42 3.62 -18.60
#